data_AF-A0A9P9T103-F1
#
_entry.id   AF-A0A9P9T103-F1
#
_cell.length_a   1.000
_cell.length_b   1.000
_cell.length_c   1.000
_cell.angle_alpha   90.00
_cell.angle_beta   90.00
_cell.angle_gamma   90.00
#
_symmetry.space_group_name_H-M   'P 1'
#
loop_
_entity.id
_entity.type
_entity.pdbx_description
1 polymer ?
#
loop_
_entity_poly.entity_id
_entity_poly.type
_entity_poly.pdbx_seq_one_letter_code
_entity_poly.pdbx_strand_id
1 'polypeptide(L)'
;MLLPRLQPPLRAALTSIARSATGGTQTACLNEAFAQLAIRPRPGNAGSVRWASHKAQGAVNKAKDGPGKRLGAKKSGEQYVIPGNIIFRQRGTHWFPGENCAMGRDHTIYATHHGYVKYYKDPEKNPNRQYIGVVFERDQVLPLPRNSMRRRRLNMTATKMETAPEILSEVYARTDLVSESDSSVPVTVKQTKIKQRKGEEGRNLKLRPGYMYRESNWEIGRAAERAKIKVREFTPRDRWTAWRKAGIRKAKNAEKRSLGRKIR
;
A
#
# COMPACT_ATOMS: atom_id res chain seq x y z
N MET A 1 47.46 26.45 -9.60
CA MET A 1 48.82 25.91 -9.77
C MET A 1 49.74 27.05 -10.17
N LEU A 2 50.41 27.66 -9.20
CA LEU A 2 51.53 28.58 -9.40
C LEU A 2 52.77 27.81 -8.94
N LEU A 3 53.72 27.58 -9.84
CA LEU A 3 54.98 26.89 -9.55
C LEU A 3 55.91 27.82 -8.74
N PRO A 4 56.51 27.37 -7.63
CA PRO A 4 57.62 28.08 -7.02
C PRO A 4 58.91 27.81 -7.83
N ARG A 5 59.60 28.89 -8.22
CA ARG A 5 60.90 28.84 -8.89
C ARG A 5 61.95 28.24 -7.93
N LEU A 6 62.57 27.15 -8.34
CA LEU A 6 63.78 26.61 -7.74
C LEU A 6 64.98 27.49 -8.16
N GLN A 7 65.62 28.17 -7.21
CA GLN A 7 66.99 28.64 -7.38
C GLN A 7 67.93 27.68 -6.62
N PRO A 8 68.92 27.04 -7.27
CA PRO A 8 69.96 26.29 -6.58
C PRO A 8 71.11 27.21 -6.17
N PRO A 9 71.77 26.99 -5.01
CA PRO A 9 73.01 27.69 -4.69
C PRO A 9 74.19 27.09 -5.48
N LEU A 10 74.37 27.50 -6.74
CA LEU A 10 75.63 27.35 -7.49
C LEU A 10 76.68 28.35 -7.00
N ARG A 11 77.04 28.33 -5.71
CA ARG A 11 78.02 29.27 -5.16
C ARG A 11 78.89 28.77 -4.02
N ALA A 12 79.05 27.45 -3.86
CA ALA A 12 79.88 26.87 -2.80
C ALA A 12 80.89 25.81 -3.28
N ALA A 13 81.19 25.71 -4.58
CA ALA A 13 82.11 24.69 -5.13
C ALA A 13 83.29 25.23 -5.95
N LEU A 14 83.50 26.55 -6.03
CA LEU A 14 84.56 27.16 -6.87
C LEU A 14 85.58 28.02 -6.10
N THR A 15 85.66 27.91 -4.77
CA THR A 15 86.63 28.68 -3.97
C THR A 15 87.65 27.84 -3.20
N SER A 16 87.69 26.51 -3.39
CA SER A 16 88.69 25.64 -2.74
C SER A 16 89.75 25.05 -3.67
N ILE A 17 89.73 25.35 -4.97
CA ILE A 17 90.71 24.84 -5.96
C ILE A 17 91.70 25.95 -6.37
N ALA A 18 92.15 26.75 -5.40
CA ALA A 18 93.20 27.74 -5.65
C ALA A 18 94.03 27.96 -4.39
N ARG A 19 94.84 26.97 -4.04
CA ARG A 19 96.12 27.17 -3.34
C ARG A 19 97.03 26.00 -3.73
N SER A 20 97.95 26.31 -4.64
CA SER A 20 99.00 25.41 -5.13
C SER A 20 100.26 25.49 -4.25
N ALA A 21 100.99 24.38 -4.24
CA ALA A 21 102.41 24.19 -3.85
C ALA A 21 102.72 24.32 -2.34
N THR A 22 103.52 23.45 -1.71
CA THR A 22 104.79 22.84 -2.16
C THR A 22 105.06 21.52 -1.42
N GLY A 23 105.56 20.51 -2.14
CA GLY A 23 106.37 19.41 -1.59
C GLY A 23 105.63 18.15 -1.11
N GLY A 24 105.88 17.01 -1.76
CA GLY A 24 105.60 15.68 -1.21
C GLY A 24 104.71 14.76 -2.08
N THR A 25 105.33 13.71 -2.62
CA THR A 25 104.76 12.40 -3.06
C THR A 25 103.31 12.37 -3.59
N GLN A 26 103.17 12.31 -4.92
CA GLN A 26 101.91 12.30 -5.67
C GLN A 26 101.15 10.95 -5.70
N THR A 27 101.18 10.14 -4.64
CA THR A 27 100.45 8.85 -4.62
C THR A 27 99.47 8.67 -3.47
N ALA A 28 99.36 9.62 -2.54
CA ALA A 28 98.42 9.54 -1.41
C ALA A 28 97.15 10.41 -1.55
N CYS A 29 96.99 11.17 -2.63
CA CYS A 29 95.93 12.20 -2.73
C CYS A 29 94.57 11.69 -3.23
N LEU A 30 94.49 10.56 -3.93
CA LEU A 30 93.21 10.04 -4.42
C LEU A 30 92.42 9.26 -3.36
N ASN A 31 93.08 8.43 -2.55
CA ASN A 31 92.41 7.63 -1.53
C ASN A 31 91.89 8.49 -0.35
N GLU A 32 92.58 9.57 0.00
CA GLU A 32 92.09 10.53 1.01
C GLU A 32 90.95 11.41 0.49
N ALA A 33 90.96 11.79 -0.79
CA ALA A 33 89.87 12.53 -1.42
C ALA A 33 88.57 11.69 -1.50
N PHE A 34 88.69 10.39 -1.81
CA PHE A 34 87.54 9.47 -1.77
C PHE A 34 87.05 9.21 -0.34
N ALA A 35 87.93 9.21 0.67
CA ALA A 35 87.54 9.07 2.08
C ALA A 35 86.77 10.29 2.63
N GLN A 36 86.96 11.48 2.06
CA GLN A 36 86.22 12.70 2.41
C GLN A 36 84.85 12.81 1.70
N LEU A 37 84.66 12.08 0.59
CA LEU A 37 83.38 11.98 -0.13
C LEU A 37 82.48 10.84 0.38
N ALA A 38 82.99 9.96 1.25
CA ALA A 38 82.21 8.91 1.86
C ALA A 38 81.22 9.51 2.89
N ILE A 39 79.92 9.42 2.60
CA ILE A 39 78.83 9.82 3.49
C ILE A 39 78.89 8.95 4.75
N ARG A 40 79.55 9.44 5.81
CA ARG A 40 79.55 8.79 7.12
C ARG A 40 78.26 9.16 7.84
N PRO A 41 77.40 8.21 8.24
CA PRO A 41 76.25 8.52 9.08
C PRO A 41 76.77 9.00 10.44
N ARG A 42 76.49 10.26 10.78
CA ARG A 42 76.89 10.85 12.06
C ARG A 42 76.07 10.19 13.19
N PRO A 43 76.69 9.56 14.21
CA PRO A 43 75.97 9.05 15.37
C PRO A 43 75.78 10.23 16.33
N GLY A 44 74.69 10.98 16.14
CA GLY A 44 74.44 12.20 16.89
C GLY A 44 72.96 12.53 16.89
N ASN A 45 72.33 12.13 17.98
CA ASN A 45 70.91 12.20 18.28
C ASN A 45 70.28 13.57 18.00
N ALA A 46 69.45 13.64 16.97
CA ALA A 46 68.23 14.43 16.99
C ALA A 46 67.21 13.57 16.27
N GLY A 47 66.54 12.72 17.04
CA GLY A 47 65.32 12.08 16.58
C GLY A 47 64.42 13.15 15.99
N SER A 48 64.40 13.23 14.66
CA SER A 48 63.31 13.88 13.96
C SER A 48 62.11 13.00 14.30
N VAL A 49 61.45 13.34 15.41
CA VAL A 49 60.05 13.02 15.58
C VAL A 49 59.40 13.75 14.43
N ARG A 50 59.21 13.03 13.32
CA ARG A 50 58.34 13.46 12.25
C ARG A 50 56.96 13.46 12.90
N TRP A 51 56.57 14.58 13.51
CA TRP A 51 55.17 14.79 13.83
C TRP A 51 54.47 14.71 12.49
N ALA A 52 53.68 13.65 12.30
CA ALA A 52 52.81 13.53 11.14
C ALA A 52 52.05 14.86 11.02
N SER A 53 52.36 15.62 9.97
CA SER A 53 51.82 16.96 9.72
C SER A 53 50.39 16.88 9.17
N HIS A 54 49.55 16.07 9.82
CA HIS A 54 48.13 16.08 9.57
C HIS A 54 47.36 15.90 10.87
N LYS A 55 47.39 16.93 11.71
CA LYS A 55 46.28 17.24 12.61
C LYS A 55 45.07 17.64 11.76
N ALA A 56 44.30 16.66 11.27
CA ALA A 56 42.90 16.82 10.86
C ALA A 56 42.30 15.47 10.42
N GLN A 57 42.35 14.51 11.33
CA GLN A 57 41.36 13.45 11.44
C GLN A 57 39.97 14.12 11.59
N GLY A 58 39.08 14.03 10.58
CA GLY A 58 37.66 14.37 10.78
C GLY A 58 36.81 14.91 9.61
N ALA A 59 37.35 15.36 8.47
CA ALA A 59 36.54 16.11 7.48
C ALA A 59 36.63 15.69 5.99
N VAL A 60 37.63 14.92 5.55
CA VAL A 60 37.69 14.35 4.18
C VAL A 60 36.77 13.12 4.04
N ASN A 61 36.39 12.56 5.19
CA ASN A 61 35.44 11.46 5.37
C ASN A 61 34.17 11.99 6.07
N LYS A 62 33.44 12.94 5.46
CA LYS A 62 32.17 13.50 5.99
C LYS A 62 30.98 13.28 5.05
N ALA A 63 29.80 13.46 5.63
CA ALA A 63 28.56 12.74 5.34
C ALA A 63 28.02 12.84 3.90
N LYS A 64 27.57 11.68 3.39
CA LYS A 64 26.62 11.57 2.27
C LYS A 64 25.26 12.11 2.72
N ASP A 65 25.06 13.42 2.66
CA ASP A 65 23.73 13.99 2.83
C ASP A 65 22.92 13.76 1.56
N GLY A 66 21.91 12.89 1.66
CA GLY A 66 20.99 12.64 0.55
C GLY A 66 20.10 13.86 0.29
N PRO A 67 19.58 14.05 -0.94
CA PRO A 67 18.70 15.16 -1.24
C PRO A 67 17.44 15.10 -0.36
N GLY A 68 16.97 16.27 0.06
CA GLY A 68 15.76 16.42 0.84
C GLY A 68 14.56 15.75 0.16
N LYS A 69 13.78 14.98 0.95
CA LYS A 69 12.68 14.15 0.43
C LYS A 69 11.36 14.91 0.21
N ARG A 70 11.34 16.23 0.43
CA ARG A 70 10.17 17.11 0.24
C ARG A 70 8.92 16.60 0.97
N LEU A 71 9.10 16.11 2.20
CA LEU A 71 8.00 15.67 3.08
C LEU A 71 7.18 16.87 3.58
N GLY A 72 6.12 16.62 4.33
CA GLY A 72 5.24 17.62 4.93
C GLY A 72 3.91 17.82 4.19
N ALA A 73 3.20 18.88 4.60
CA ALA A 73 1.91 19.24 4.04
C ALA A 73 2.04 19.69 2.58
N LYS A 74 1.06 19.27 1.77
CA LYS A 74 0.88 19.65 0.36
C LYS A 74 -0.41 20.42 0.15
N LYS A 75 -1.38 20.22 1.05
CA LYS A 75 -2.61 21.00 1.12
C LYS A 75 -2.78 21.53 2.53
N SER A 76 -3.11 22.80 2.69
CA SER A 76 -3.39 23.42 3.97
C SER A 76 -4.83 23.15 4.42
N GLY A 77 -5.18 23.52 5.65
CA GLY A 77 -6.56 23.53 6.09
C GLY A 77 -7.45 24.37 5.18
N GLU A 78 -8.69 23.93 4.98
CA GLU A 78 -9.75 24.57 4.21
C GLU A 78 -9.47 24.75 2.71
N GLN A 79 -8.41 24.12 2.22
CA GLN A 79 -8.08 24.09 0.81
C GLN A 79 -8.93 23.05 0.07
N TYR A 80 -9.42 23.42 -1.11
CA TYR A 80 -10.18 22.53 -1.97
C TYR A 80 -9.30 21.42 -2.57
N VAL A 81 -9.81 20.20 -2.57
CA VAL A 81 -9.15 18.99 -3.08
C VAL A 81 -10.10 18.14 -3.90
N ILE A 82 -9.51 17.37 -4.82
CA ILE A 82 -10.13 16.41 -5.72
C ILE A 82 -9.61 15.01 -5.33
N PRO A 83 -10.36 13.92 -5.55
CA PRO A 83 -9.86 12.56 -5.38
C PRO A 83 -8.48 12.36 -6.02
N GLY A 84 -7.58 11.72 -5.28
CA GLY A 84 -6.20 11.46 -5.69
C GLY A 84 -5.20 12.56 -5.30
N ASN A 85 -5.66 13.76 -4.92
CA ASN A 85 -4.75 14.81 -4.47
C ASN A 85 -4.04 14.40 -3.17
N ILE A 86 -2.71 14.55 -3.16
CA ILE A 86 -1.89 14.34 -1.97
C ILE A 86 -2.09 15.52 -1.00
N ILE A 87 -2.39 15.20 0.25
CA ILE A 87 -2.58 16.18 1.33
C ILE A 87 -1.33 16.29 2.20
N PHE A 88 -0.71 15.16 2.56
CA PHE A 88 0.47 15.14 3.43
C PHE A 88 1.40 13.98 3.08
N ARG A 89 2.70 14.26 2.89
CA ARG A 89 3.73 13.23 2.69
C ARG A 89 4.55 13.08 3.96
N GLN A 90 4.71 11.86 4.45
CA GLN A 90 5.36 11.62 5.74
C GLN A 90 6.20 10.35 5.77
N ARG A 91 6.94 10.17 6.86
CA ARG A 91 7.60 8.92 7.23
C ARG A 91 6.98 8.48 8.55
N GLY A 92 6.39 7.28 8.55
CA GLY A 92 5.46 6.88 9.62
C GLY A 92 4.17 7.71 9.62
N THR A 93 3.33 7.48 10.63
CA THR A 93 2.01 8.11 10.74
C THR A 93 1.99 9.21 11.81
N HIS A 94 2.54 10.38 11.46
CA HIS A 94 2.37 11.59 12.28
C HIS A 94 0.91 12.05 12.26
N TRP A 95 0.34 12.07 11.04
CA TRP A 95 -1.08 12.25 10.81
C TRP A 95 -1.70 10.93 10.38
N PHE A 96 -2.91 10.67 10.84
CA PHE A 96 -3.70 9.50 10.45
C PHE A 96 -4.79 9.90 9.44
N PRO A 97 -5.20 8.99 8.55
CA PRO A 97 -6.33 9.23 7.67
C PRO A 97 -7.62 9.34 8.48
N GLY A 98 -8.34 10.45 8.32
CA GLY A 98 -9.67 10.71 8.88
C GLY A 98 -10.78 10.47 7.86
N GLU A 99 -11.87 11.22 7.98
CA GLU A 99 -13.01 11.16 7.06
C GLU A 99 -12.62 11.47 5.61
N ASN A 100 -13.11 10.69 4.64
CA ASN A 100 -12.87 10.85 3.19
C ASN A 100 -11.38 10.99 2.77
N CYS A 101 -10.48 10.43 3.58
CA CYS A 101 -9.05 10.33 3.30
C CYS A 101 -8.63 8.86 3.30
N ALA A 102 -7.59 8.56 2.53
CA ALA A 102 -6.94 7.26 2.55
C ALA A 102 -5.43 7.42 2.66
N MET A 103 -4.75 6.32 2.96
CA MET A 103 -3.31 6.30 3.20
C MET A 103 -2.63 5.36 2.20
N GLY A 104 -1.56 5.83 1.56
CA GLY A 104 -0.74 5.04 0.65
C GLY A 104 0.27 4.16 1.37
N ARG A 105 1.00 3.35 0.60
CA ARG A 105 2.06 2.44 1.11
C ARG A 105 3.14 3.19 1.90
N ASP A 106 3.49 4.41 1.49
CA ASP A 106 4.50 5.24 2.15
C ASP A 106 3.90 6.17 3.22
N HIS A 107 2.71 5.84 3.73
CA HIS A 107 1.93 6.63 4.68
C HIS A 107 1.52 8.02 4.18
N THR A 108 1.61 8.28 2.87
CA THR A 108 1.09 9.50 2.26
C THR A 108 -0.43 9.54 2.36
N ILE A 109 -0.98 10.63 2.88
CA ILE A 109 -2.43 10.84 2.96
C ILE A 109 -2.91 11.54 1.70
N TYR A 110 -3.96 10.98 1.08
CA TYR A 110 -4.60 11.53 -0.11
C TYR A 110 -6.12 11.58 0.05
N ALA A 111 -6.74 12.49 -0.70
CA ALA A 111 -8.20 12.66 -0.72
C ALA A 111 -8.88 11.54 -1.51
N THR A 112 -9.97 10.98 -1.00
CA THR A 112 -10.80 10.02 -1.76
C THR A 112 -12.02 10.67 -2.41
N HIS A 113 -12.40 11.86 -1.96
CA HIS A 113 -13.55 12.61 -2.46
C HIS A 113 -13.21 14.09 -2.66
N HIS A 114 -14.05 14.78 -3.43
CA HIS A 114 -14.00 16.23 -3.60
C HIS A 114 -14.45 16.94 -2.31
N GLY A 115 -13.72 17.97 -1.88
CA GLY A 115 -14.06 18.70 -0.66
C GLY A 115 -12.95 19.60 -0.17
N TYR A 116 -12.98 19.93 1.13
CA TYR A 116 -12.05 20.80 1.82
C TYR A 116 -11.29 20.04 2.90
N VAL A 117 -9.99 20.25 2.99
CA VAL A 117 -9.14 19.57 3.98
C VAL A 117 -9.39 20.14 5.38
N LYS A 118 -9.53 19.29 6.40
CA LYS A 118 -9.57 19.69 7.80
C LYS A 118 -8.59 18.84 8.62
N TYR A 119 -7.79 19.51 9.43
CA TYR A 119 -6.89 18.90 10.42
C TYR A 119 -7.60 18.91 11.77
N TYR A 120 -7.69 17.76 12.44
CA TYR A 120 -8.44 17.66 13.69
C TYR A 120 -7.87 16.57 14.61
N LYS A 121 -8.29 16.59 15.87
CA LYS A 121 -8.08 15.51 16.84
C LYS A 121 -9.42 14.90 17.19
N ASP A 122 -9.44 13.58 17.36
CA ASP A 122 -10.67 12.84 17.67
C ASP A 122 -10.47 12.07 18.98
N PRO A 123 -10.82 12.68 20.13
CA PRO A 123 -10.58 12.08 21.43
C PRO A 123 -11.45 10.83 21.66
N GLU A 124 -12.64 10.78 21.08
CA GLU A 124 -13.53 9.62 21.18
C GLU A 124 -12.95 8.40 20.48
N LYS A 125 -12.30 8.62 19.32
CA LYS A 125 -11.68 7.54 18.57
C LYS A 125 -10.33 7.15 19.15
N ASN A 126 -9.41 8.11 19.30
CA ASN A 126 -8.10 7.91 19.92
C ASN A 126 -7.55 9.24 20.49
N PRO A 127 -7.31 9.36 21.80
CA PRO A 127 -6.90 10.63 22.42
C PRO A 127 -5.53 11.14 21.96
N ASN A 128 -4.60 10.24 21.62
CA ASN A 128 -3.22 10.59 21.32
C ASN A 128 -2.95 10.82 19.82
N ARG A 129 -3.95 10.62 18.95
CA ARG A 129 -3.75 10.66 17.48
C ARG A 129 -4.33 11.93 16.88
N GLN A 130 -3.72 12.36 15.79
CA GLN A 130 -4.16 13.51 14.99
C GLN A 130 -4.56 13.02 13.60
N TYR A 131 -5.60 13.62 13.04
CA TYR A 131 -6.26 13.16 11.82
C TYR A 131 -6.33 14.26 10.77
N ILE A 132 -6.31 13.82 9.52
CA ILE A 132 -6.59 14.66 8.35
C ILE A 132 -7.81 14.09 7.66
N GLY A 133 -8.86 14.89 7.55
CA GLY A 133 -10.09 14.54 6.84
C GLY A 133 -10.37 15.50 5.69
N VAL A 134 -11.25 15.07 4.80
CA VAL A 134 -11.84 15.90 3.75
C VAL A 134 -13.34 15.99 3.98
N VAL A 135 -13.84 17.21 3.90
CA VAL A 135 -15.22 17.57 4.20
C VAL A 135 -15.90 18.11 2.95
N PHE A 136 -17.16 17.78 2.73
CA PHE A 136 -17.86 18.18 1.49
C PHE A 136 -18.15 19.68 1.42
N GLU A 137 -18.56 20.25 2.53
CA GLU A 137 -18.87 21.66 2.71
C GLU A 137 -17.74 22.32 3.52
N ARG A 138 -17.43 23.60 3.26
CA ARG A 138 -16.32 24.29 3.94
C ARG A 138 -16.59 24.51 5.43
N ASP A 139 -17.87 24.71 5.77
CA ASP A 139 -18.34 25.08 7.12
C ASP A 139 -18.44 23.87 8.06
N GLN A 140 -18.47 22.65 7.50
CA GLN A 140 -18.58 21.45 8.31
C GLN A 140 -17.28 21.22 9.11
N VAL A 141 -17.44 21.00 10.41
CA VAL A 141 -16.37 20.80 11.37
C VAL A 141 -16.16 19.30 11.62
N LEU A 142 -14.90 18.89 11.76
CA LEU A 142 -14.50 17.55 12.21
C LEU A 142 -13.87 17.65 13.61
N PRO A 143 -14.02 16.65 14.49
CA PRO A 143 -14.67 15.35 14.28
C PRO A 143 -16.21 15.44 14.24
N LEU A 144 -16.84 14.48 13.55
CA LEU A 144 -18.30 14.31 13.58
C LEU A 144 -18.72 13.70 14.92
N PRO A 145 -19.85 14.11 15.52
CA PRO A 145 -20.33 13.49 16.74
C PRO A 145 -20.77 12.04 16.47
N ARG A 146 -20.50 11.13 17.40
CA ARG A 146 -20.62 9.67 17.27
C ARG A 146 -21.91 9.14 16.62
N ASN A 147 -23.04 9.75 16.95
CA ASN A 147 -24.37 9.29 16.50
C ASN A 147 -24.95 10.15 15.36
N SER A 148 -24.16 11.05 14.78
CA SER A 148 -24.62 11.82 13.62
C SER A 148 -24.69 10.97 12.35
N MET A 149 -25.60 11.34 11.45
CA MET A 149 -25.68 10.71 10.14
C MET A 149 -24.42 11.01 9.34
N ARG A 150 -23.79 9.96 8.80
CA ARG A 150 -22.63 10.10 7.90
C ARG A 150 -23.07 10.75 6.60
N ARG A 151 -22.54 11.95 6.31
CA ARG A 151 -22.70 12.61 5.02
C ARG A 151 -21.95 11.82 3.93
N ARG A 152 -22.55 11.67 2.75
CA ARG A 152 -21.95 10.99 1.58
C ARG A 152 -22.35 11.74 0.31
N ARG A 153 -21.53 11.66 -0.73
CA ARG A 153 -21.86 12.16 -2.08
C ARG A 153 -22.11 10.98 -3.01
N LEU A 154 -23.13 11.12 -3.86
CA LEU A 154 -23.43 10.12 -4.88
C LEU A 154 -22.42 10.17 -6.04
N ASN A 155 -21.88 11.35 -6.36
CA ASN A 155 -20.93 11.59 -7.46
C ASN A 155 -21.40 11.02 -8.82
N MET A 156 -22.70 11.09 -9.09
CA MET A 156 -23.30 10.67 -10.36
C MET A 156 -24.16 11.79 -10.92
N THR A 157 -24.19 11.91 -12.24
CA THR A 157 -25.03 12.85 -12.98
C THR A 157 -26.16 12.08 -13.65
N ALA A 158 -27.39 12.57 -13.52
CA ALA A 158 -28.53 11.99 -14.21
C ALA A 158 -28.43 12.31 -15.71
N THR A 159 -28.15 11.31 -16.53
CA THR A 159 -28.16 11.44 -17.98
C THR A 159 -29.49 10.93 -18.51
N LYS A 160 -30.19 11.75 -19.30
CA LYS A 160 -31.40 11.31 -20.01
C LYS A 160 -30.95 10.28 -21.05
N MET A 161 -31.46 9.05 -20.95
CA MET A 161 -31.24 8.04 -21.97
C MET A 161 -32.02 8.44 -23.24
N GLU A 162 -31.36 8.46 -24.38
CA GLU A 162 -31.99 8.83 -25.67
C GLU A 162 -32.93 7.73 -26.16
N THR A 163 -32.53 6.48 -26.01
CA THR A 163 -33.35 5.30 -26.23
C THR A 163 -33.65 4.64 -24.89
N ALA A 164 -34.91 4.27 -24.67
CA ALA A 164 -35.22 3.35 -23.57
C ALA A 164 -34.41 2.07 -23.82
N PRO A 165 -33.77 1.48 -22.79
CA PRO A 165 -33.12 0.20 -22.97
C PRO A 165 -34.18 -0.76 -23.49
N GLU A 166 -34.01 -1.26 -24.71
CA GLU A 166 -34.74 -2.43 -25.14
C GLU A 166 -34.51 -3.46 -24.05
N ILE A 167 -35.59 -3.92 -23.42
CA ILE A 167 -35.52 -5.03 -22.48
C ILE A 167 -35.18 -6.23 -23.35
N LEU A 168 -33.92 -6.37 -23.73
CA LEU A 168 -33.39 -7.60 -24.27
C LEU A 168 -33.60 -8.60 -23.15
N SER A 169 -34.62 -9.44 -23.32
CA SER A 169 -34.92 -10.59 -22.48
C SER A 169 -33.74 -11.58 -22.41
N GLU A 170 -32.64 -11.30 -23.13
CA GLU A 170 -31.44 -12.10 -23.28
C GLU A 170 -30.10 -11.34 -23.05
N VAL A 171 -29.96 -10.54 -22.00
CA VAL A 171 -28.65 -10.27 -21.34
C VAL A 171 -28.04 -11.58 -20.82
N TYR A 172 -27.35 -12.33 -21.66
CA TYR A 172 -26.39 -13.31 -21.16
C TYR A 172 -25.50 -12.60 -20.14
N ALA A 173 -25.56 -13.01 -18.88
CA ALA A 173 -24.56 -12.66 -17.92
C ALA A 173 -23.22 -13.11 -18.52
N ARG A 174 -22.43 -12.16 -19.03
CA ARG A 174 -21.00 -12.37 -19.21
C ARG A 174 -20.46 -12.63 -17.81
N THR A 175 -20.39 -13.90 -17.43
CA THR A 175 -19.37 -14.34 -16.50
C THR A 175 -18.07 -14.13 -17.25
N ASP A 176 -17.25 -13.16 -16.84
CA ASP A 176 -15.93 -12.83 -17.40
C ASP A 176 -14.93 -13.99 -17.15
N LEU A 177 -15.27 -15.18 -17.64
CA LEU A 177 -14.56 -16.43 -17.44
C LEU A 177 -14.84 -17.36 -18.62
N VAL A 178 -14.72 -16.83 -19.83
CA VAL A 178 -14.54 -17.63 -21.04
C VAL A 178 -13.33 -17.04 -21.75
N SER A 179 -12.22 -17.78 -21.71
CA SER A 179 -11.09 -17.54 -22.60
C SER A 179 -11.59 -17.73 -24.03
N GLU A 180 -11.48 -16.70 -24.85
CA GLU A 180 -11.59 -16.80 -26.31
C GLU A 180 -10.46 -17.70 -26.82
N SER A 181 -10.68 -19.01 -26.77
CA SER A 181 -9.95 -19.96 -27.59
C SER A 181 -10.85 -20.32 -28.75
N ASP A 182 -10.46 -19.86 -29.95
CA ASP A 182 -11.01 -20.28 -31.23
C ASP A 182 -11.11 -21.80 -31.30
N SER A 183 -12.28 -22.34 -31.01
CA SER A 183 -12.61 -23.73 -31.28
C SER A 183 -13.87 -23.74 -32.13
N SER A 184 -13.64 -23.94 -33.41
CA SER A 184 -14.61 -24.09 -34.49
C SER A 184 -15.41 -25.39 -34.36
N VAL A 185 -16.04 -25.64 -33.20
CA VAL A 185 -16.91 -26.79 -32.99
C VAL A 185 -18.34 -26.28 -32.72
N PRO A 186 -19.29 -26.49 -33.64
CA PRO A 186 -20.68 -26.16 -33.37
C PRO A 186 -21.22 -27.13 -32.32
N VAL A 187 -21.44 -26.64 -31.10
CA VAL A 187 -22.15 -27.39 -30.06
C VAL A 187 -23.64 -27.35 -30.40
N THR A 188 -24.12 -28.37 -31.12
CA THR A 188 -25.54 -28.53 -31.44
C THR A 188 -26.29 -29.02 -30.19
N VAL A 189 -26.88 -28.09 -29.44
CA VAL A 189 -27.75 -28.42 -28.31
C VAL A 189 -29.08 -28.96 -28.85
N LYS A 190 -29.33 -30.27 -28.69
CA LYS A 190 -30.64 -30.87 -29.00
C LYS A 190 -31.70 -30.29 -28.05
N GLN A 191 -32.62 -29.49 -28.59
CA GLN A 191 -33.77 -28.99 -27.86
C GLN A 191 -34.85 -30.07 -27.79
N THR A 192 -35.00 -30.69 -26.62
CA THR A 192 -36.12 -31.62 -26.36
C THR A 192 -37.37 -30.80 -26.04
N LYS A 193 -38.47 -31.00 -26.80
CA LYS A 193 -39.76 -30.32 -26.53
C LYS A 193 -40.32 -30.77 -25.17
N ILE A 194 -40.38 -29.84 -24.22
CA ILE A 194 -41.02 -30.06 -22.90
C ILE A 194 -42.54 -30.01 -23.09
N LYS A 195 -43.26 -31.08 -22.71
CA LYS A 195 -44.73 -31.11 -22.70
C LYS A 195 -45.25 -30.21 -21.59
N GLN A 196 -46.16 -29.29 -21.92
CA GLN A 196 -46.83 -28.43 -20.95
C GLN A 196 -47.72 -29.27 -20.02
N ARG A 197 -47.57 -29.10 -18.70
CA ARG A 197 -48.43 -29.73 -17.69
C ARG A 197 -49.68 -28.88 -17.49
N LYS A 198 -50.86 -29.51 -17.43
CA LYS A 198 -52.15 -28.84 -17.24
C LYS A 198 -52.21 -28.21 -15.84
N GLY A 199 -52.47 -26.90 -15.72
CA GLY A 199 -52.62 -26.16 -14.45
C GLY A 199 -51.70 -24.95 -14.24
N GLU A 200 -51.16 -24.36 -15.30
CA GLU A 200 -50.13 -23.29 -15.23
C GLU A 200 -50.69 -21.88 -15.50
N GLU A 201 -51.98 -21.66 -15.25
CA GLU A 201 -52.60 -20.34 -15.42
C GLU A 201 -52.07 -19.38 -14.34
N GLY A 202 -51.27 -18.38 -14.76
CA GLY A 202 -50.67 -17.37 -13.88
C GLY A 202 -49.14 -17.36 -13.78
N ARG A 203 -48.42 -18.17 -14.57
CA ARG A 203 -46.95 -18.15 -14.62
C ARG A 203 -46.44 -16.96 -15.45
N ASN A 204 -46.27 -15.80 -14.82
CA ASN A 204 -45.55 -14.68 -15.43
C ASN A 204 -44.15 -14.54 -14.79
N LEU A 205 -43.32 -15.58 -14.96
CA LEU A 205 -41.93 -15.58 -14.52
C LEU A 205 -41.06 -15.06 -15.67
N LYS A 206 -40.75 -13.75 -15.65
CA LYS A 206 -39.77 -13.17 -16.58
C LYS A 206 -38.37 -13.62 -16.17
N LEU A 207 -37.67 -14.35 -17.05
CA LEU A 207 -36.28 -14.74 -16.80
C LEU A 207 -35.39 -13.50 -16.75
N ARG A 208 -34.38 -13.53 -15.85
CA ARG A 208 -33.18 -12.72 -16.02
C ARG A 208 -32.19 -13.56 -16.82
N PRO A 209 -31.71 -13.09 -17.96
CA PRO A 209 -30.95 -13.94 -18.86
C PRO A 209 -29.59 -14.40 -18.28
N GLY A 210 -29.22 -15.64 -18.59
CA GLY A 210 -28.15 -16.39 -17.93
C GLY A 210 -28.56 -17.21 -16.69
N TYR A 211 -29.80 -17.10 -16.20
CA TYR A 211 -30.31 -17.98 -15.13
C TYR A 211 -31.11 -19.16 -15.68
N MET A 212 -30.69 -20.37 -15.34
CA MET A 212 -31.53 -21.57 -15.51
C MET A 212 -32.69 -21.52 -14.51
N TYR A 213 -33.85 -22.06 -14.90
CA TYR A 213 -35.09 -22.01 -14.11
C TYR A 213 -34.84 -22.32 -12.62
N ARG A 214 -35.08 -21.34 -11.76
CA ARG A 214 -35.36 -21.54 -10.33
C ARG A 214 -36.81 -21.97 -10.11
N GLU A 215 -37.41 -22.69 -11.06
CA GLU A 215 -38.73 -23.29 -10.91
C GLU A 215 -38.78 -24.07 -9.61
N SER A 216 -37.76 -24.87 -9.35
CA SER A 216 -37.59 -25.57 -8.07
C SER A 216 -37.70 -24.64 -6.86
N ASN A 217 -37.02 -23.49 -6.83
CA ASN A 217 -37.09 -22.56 -5.69
C ASN A 217 -38.44 -21.83 -5.57
N TRP A 218 -39.07 -21.49 -6.70
CA TRP A 218 -40.41 -20.89 -6.72
C TRP A 218 -41.48 -21.89 -6.28
N GLU A 219 -41.35 -23.14 -6.73
CA GLU A 219 -42.19 -24.25 -6.34
C GLU A 219 -42.01 -24.63 -4.86
N ILE A 220 -40.76 -24.59 -4.35
CA ILE A 220 -40.47 -24.75 -2.92
C ILE A 220 -41.11 -23.61 -2.12
N GLY A 221 -41.00 -22.36 -2.57
CA GLY A 221 -41.58 -21.20 -1.90
C GLY A 221 -43.12 -21.25 -1.84
N ARG A 222 -43.77 -21.80 -2.87
CA ARG A 222 -45.22 -21.96 -2.94
C ARG A 222 -45.73 -23.37 -2.60
N ALA A 223 -44.86 -24.29 -2.16
CA ALA A 223 -45.26 -25.62 -1.76
C ALA A 223 -46.29 -25.58 -0.61
N ALA A 224 -46.11 -24.64 0.33
CA ALA A 224 -47.05 -24.39 1.41
C ALA A 224 -48.42 -23.87 0.91
N GLU A 225 -48.41 -22.98 -0.08
CA GLU A 225 -49.64 -22.44 -0.70
C GLU A 225 -50.39 -23.49 -1.51
N ARG A 226 -49.68 -24.29 -2.32
CA ARG A 226 -50.25 -25.43 -3.07
C ARG A 226 -50.87 -26.48 -2.15
N ALA A 227 -50.20 -26.76 -1.03
CA ALA A 227 -50.71 -27.66 -0.01
C ALA A 227 -51.81 -27.02 0.89
N LYS A 228 -52.20 -25.76 0.62
CA LYS A 228 -53.17 -24.96 1.41
C LYS A 228 -52.83 -24.95 2.91
N ILE A 229 -51.54 -25.03 3.26
CA ILE A 229 -51.07 -25.04 4.64
C ILE A 229 -51.01 -23.59 5.13
N LYS A 230 -51.97 -23.19 5.98
CA LYS A 230 -51.92 -21.89 6.66
C LYS A 230 -50.91 -21.95 7.82
N VAL A 231 -49.80 -21.24 7.70
CA VAL A 231 -48.86 -21.05 8.82
C VAL A 231 -49.57 -20.24 9.90
N ARG A 232 -49.67 -20.78 11.12
CA ARG A 232 -50.26 -20.05 12.25
C ARG A 232 -49.33 -18.89 12.61
N GLU A 233 -49.90 -17.70 12.81
CA GLU A 233 -49.17 -16.51 13.24
C GLU A 233 -48.40 -16.80 14.54
N PHE A 234 -47.14 -16.38 14.59
CA PHE A 234 -46.30 -16.60 15.76
C PHE A 234 -46.69 -15.62 16.85
N THR A 235 -47.36 -16.11 17.90
CA THR A 235 -47.62 -15.35 19.12
C THR A 235 -46.37 -15.37 20.03
N PRO A 236 -45.74 -14.21 20.29
CA PRO A 236 -44.60 -14.15 21.19
C PRO A 236 -45.01 -14.55 22.62
N ARG A 237 -44.12 -15.26 23.33
CA ARG A 237 -44.28 -15.67 24.75
C ARG A 237 -45.38 -16.70 25.07
N ASP A 238 -45.97 -17.36 24.08
CA ASP A 238 -46.88 -18.48 24.33
C ASP A 238 -46.11 -19.76 24.74
N ARG A 239 -45.81 -19.87 26.04
CA ARG A 239 -45.06 -21.00 26.62
C ARG A 239 -45.82 -22.32 26.49
N TRP A 240 -47.15 -22.29 26.46
CA TRP A 240 -48.01 -23.48 26.42
C TRP A 240 -48.00 -24.16 25.04
N THR A 241 -48.06 -23.38 23.96
CA THR A 241 -47.91 -23.96 22.61
C THR A 241 -46.49 -24.39 22.31
N ALA A 242 -45.48 -23.67 22.83
CA ALA A 242 -44.08 -24.08 22.76
C ALA A 242 -43.83 -25.42 23.48
N TRP A 243 -44.36 -25.58 24.70
CA TRP A 243 -44.27 -26.84 25.46
C TRP A 243 -44.96 -28.01 24.74
N ARG A 244 -46.17 -27.81 24.21
CA ARG A 244 -46.88 -28.83 23.41
C ARG A 244 -46.11 -29.24 22.15
N LYS A 245 -45.59 -28.26 21.39
CA LYS A 245 -44.75 -28.54 20.20
C LYS A 245 -43.49 -29.31 20.56
N ALA A 246 -42.84 -28.98 21.69
CA ALA A 246 -41.68 -29.71 22.18
C ALA A 246 -42.02 -31.17 22.56
N GLY A 247 -43.19 -31.42 23.17
CA GLY A 247 -43.69 -32.75 23.47
C GLY A 247 -43.93 -33.60 22.22
N ILE A 248 -44.67 -33.06 21.24
CA ILE A 248 -44.93 -33.71 19.94
C ILE A 248 -43.60 -34.04 19.24
N ARG A 249 -42.63 -33.13 19.27
CA ARG A 249 -41.30 -33.36 18.69
C ARG A 249 -40.55 -34.50 19.40
N LYS A 250 -40.60 -34.57 20.73
CA LYS A 250 -39.99 -35.67 21.51
C LYS A 250 -40.63 -37.02 21.16
N ALA A 251 -41.97 -37.09 21.10
CA ALA A 251 -42.70 -38.30 20.74
C ALA A 251 -42.35 -38.79 19.32
N LYS A 252 -42.40 -37.90 18.33
CA LYS A 252 -42.04 -38.23 16.93
C LYS A 252 -40.59 -38.71 16.80
N ASN A 253 -39.67 -38.14 17.57
CA ASN A 253 -38.28 -38.60 17.59
C ASN A 253 -38.12 -39.97 18.26
N ALA A 254 -38.92 -40.27 19.29
CA ALA A 254 -38.95 -41.59 19.93
C ALA A 254 -39.50 -42.66 18.97
N GLU A 255 -40.58 -42.35 18.24
CA GLU A 255 -41.14 -43.22 17.18
C GLU A 255 -40.14 -43.47 16.05
N LYS A 256 -39.43 -42.43 15.57
CA LYS A 256 -38.37 -42.62 14.56
C LYS A 256 -37.25 -43.52 15.08
N ARG A 257 -36.87 -43.38 16.35
CA ARG A 257 -35.84 -44.22 16.99
C ARG A 257 -36.30 -45.67 17.17
N SER A 258 -37.58 -45.93 17.44
CA SER A 258 -38.12 -47.29 17.56
C SER A 258 -38.28 -47.96 16.19
N LEU A 259 -38.66 -47.22 15.14
CA LEU A 259 -38.74 -47.72 13.77
C LEU A 259 -37.35 -48.06 13.18
N GLY A 260 -36.33 -47.24 13.45
CA GLY A 260 -34.95 -47.47 12.99
C GLY A 260 -34.23 -48.67 13.62
N ARG A 261 -34.88 -49.39 14.56
CA ARG A 261 -34.34 -50.61 15.19
C ARG A 261 -34.93 -51.92 14.65
N LYS A 262 -35.95 -51.87 13.77
CA LYS A 262 -36.54 -53.05 13.12
C LYS A 262 -36.02 -53.21 11.68
N ILE A 263 -34.71 -53.33 11.52
CA ILE A 263 -34.10 -53.98 10.36
C ILE A 263 -32.92 -54.78 10.91
N ARG A 264 -33.18 -56.04 11.22
CA ARG A 264 -32.20 -57.12 11.35
C ARG A 264 -32.86 -58.35 10.75
#